data_AF-A0A7V3F6R9-F1
#
_entry.id   AF-A0A7V3F6R9-F1
#
_cell.length_a   1.000
_cell.length_b   1.000
_cell.length_c   1.000
_cell.angle_alpha   90.00
_cell.angle_beta   90.00
_cell.angle_gamma   90.00
#
_symmetry.space_group_name_H-M   'P 1'
#
loop_
_entity.id
_entity.type
_entity.pdbx_description
1 polymer ?
#
loop_
_entity_poly.entity_id
_entity_poly.type
_entity_poly.pdbx_seq_one_letter_code
_entity_poly.pdbx_strand_id
1 'polypeptide(L)'
;MTQFERRAKEKAMDRSGWQRPSLWALIGVVALLSTGCAHAISESLRAQAEPSLPFAQLRANPEAYKDRTVILGGEILHTENLQQGTRLEVLQRALDRTEAPVQTDATGGRFMAICPEYLDPAVYARGRRITIAGRVLGSYTGKVGEVEYIYPLISCEEVHLWPRTVAVTPPYYYDPWYWPPHPYIFWRPYARWPYYWYW
;
A
#
# COMPACT_ATOMS: atom_id res chain seq x y z
N MET A 1 -11.39 -67.10 -43.50
CA MET A 1 -10.47 -65.96 -43.68
C MET A 1 -11.23 -64.82 -44.36
N THR A 2 -12.02 -64.09 -43.58
CA THR A 2 -13.03 -63.12 -44.06
C THR A 2 -12.70 -61.71 -43.54
N GLN A 3 -12.85 -60.71 -44.42
CA GLN A 3 -12.58 -59.28 -44.20
C GLN A 3 -13.24 -58.67 -42.93
N PHE A 4 -14.22 -59.36 -42.34
CA PHE A 4 -14.90 -58.93 -41.12
C PHE A 4 -14.08 -59.12 -39.84
N GLU A 5 -13.18 -60.11 -39.77
CA GLU A 5 -12.36 -60.32 -38.58
C GLU A 5 -11.19 -59.33 -38.46
N ARG A 6 -10.72 -58.74 -39.57
CA ARG A 6 -9.68 -57.69 -39.52
C ARG A 6 -10.20 -56.38 -38.93
N ARG A 7 -11.46 -56.00 -39.24
CA ARG A 7 -12.07 -54.77 -38.71
C ARG A 7 -12.32 -54.82 -37.20
N ALA A 8 -12.48 -56.02 -36.61
CA ALA A 8 -12.63 -56.16 -35.16
C ALA A 8 -11.30 -55.96 -34.41
N LYS A 9 -10.15 -56.26 -35.04
CA LYS A 9 -8.83 -56.08 -34.42
C LYS A 9 -8.28 -54.65 -34.52
N GLU A 10 -8.65 -53.87 -35.54
CA GLU A 10 -8.24 -52.45 -35.63
C GLU A 10 -8.85 -51.55 -34.55
N LYS A 11 -10.06 -51.85 -34.08
CA LYS A 11 -10.72 -51.08 -33.01
C LYS A 11 -10.14 -51.32 -31.61
N ALA A 12 -9.20 -52.25 -31.45
CA ALA A 12 -8.54 -52.54 -30.18
C ALA A 12 -7.23 -51.74 -29.99
N MET A 13 -6.80 -50.93 -30.96
CA MET A 13 -5.46 -50.32 -30.97
C MET A 13 -5.39 -48.82 -30.59
N ASP A 14 -6.45 -48.18 -30.10
CA ASP A 14 -6.29 -46.74 -29.78
C ASP A 14 -7.27 -46.21 -28.74
N ARG A 15 -7.02 -46.51 -27.46
CA ARG A 15 -7.60 -45.77 -26.31
C ARG A 15 -6.70 -45.73 -25.05
N SER A 16 -5.41 -46.06 -25.13
CA SER A 16 -4.51 -46.04 -23.97
C SER A 16 -3.33 -45.10 -24.23
N GLY A 17 -3.55 -43.79 -24.06
CA GLY A 17 -2.49 -42.82 -24.27
C GLY A 17 -2.85 -41.36 -24.01
N TRP A 18 -4.13 -41.04 -23.85
CA TRP A 18 -4.49 -39.77 -23.21
C TRP A 18 -4.19 -39.93 -21.72
N GLN A 19 -2.96 -39.60 -21.34
CA GLN A 19 -2.61 -39.34 -19.96
C GLN A 19 -3.60 -38.29 -19.45
N ARG A 20 -4.64 -38.76 -18.74
CA ARG A 20 -5.50 -37.89 -17.95
C ARG A 20 -4.52 -37.09 -17.11
N PRO A 21 -4.41 -35.76 -17.26
CA PRO A 21 -3.55 -34.98 -16.39
C PRO A 21 -3.95 -35.40 -14.98
N SER A 22 -2.97 -35.87 -14.21
CA SER A 22 -3.24 -36.35 -12.86
C SER A 22 -4.02 -35.24 -12.17
N LEU A 23 -5.06 -35.59 -11.40
CA LEU A 23 -5.86 -34.60 -10.68
C LEU A 23 -4.94 -33.64 -9.88
N TRP A 24 -3.78 -34.16 -9.46
CA TRP A 24 -2.64 -33.45 -8.88
C TRP A 24 -1.98 -32.39 -9.78
N ALA A 25 -1.79 -32.66 -11.08
CA ALA A 25 -1.29 -31.67 -12.03
C ALA A 25 -2.31 -30.52 -12.22
N LEU A 26 -3.60 -30.83 -12.20
CA LEU A 26 -4.66 -29.83 -12.30
C LEU A 26 -4.80 -28.99 -11.02
N ILE A 27 -4.69 -29.62 -9.85
CA ILE A 27 -4.63 -28.94 -8.53
C ILE A 27 -3.37 -28.06 -8.43
N GLY A 28 -2.23 -28.53 -8.93
CA GLY A 28 -0.98 -27.77 -8.96
C GLY A 28 -1.06 -26.52 -9.83
N VAL A 29 -1.70 -26.61 -11.00
CA VAL A 29 -1.92 -25.45 -11.88
C VAL A 29 -2.90 -24.44 -11.26
N VAL A 30 -3.98 -24.90 -10.61
CA VAL A 30 -4.92 -24.00 -9.91
C VAL A 30 -4.25 -23.30 -8.74
N ALA A 31 -3.40 -23.99 -7.97
CA ALA A 31 -2.66 -23.39 -6.86
C ALA A 31 -1.63 -22.34 -7.31
N LEU A 32 -1.03 -22.51 -8.49
CA LEU A 32 -0.05 -21.55 -9.05
C LEU A 32 -0.72 -20.26 -9.55
N LEU A 33 -1.98 -20.34 -9.96
CA LEU A 33 -2.77 -19.18 -10.45
C LEU A 33 -3.30 -18.31 -9.31
N SER A 34 -3.22 -18.75 -8.05
CA SER A 34 -3.72 -18.03 -6.88
C SER A 34 -2.77 -16.96 -6.33
N THR A 35 -1.79 -16.48 -7.12
CA THR A 35 -0.92 -15.37 -6.70
C THR A 35 -1.67 -14.05 -6.79
N GLY A 36 -2.70 -13.87 -5.95
CA GLY A 36 -3.39 -12.61 -5.79
C GLY A 36 -2.41 -11.55 -5.28
N CYS A 37 -2.35 -10.40 -5.95
CA CYS A 37 -1.63 -9.25 -5.43
C CYS A 37 -2.25 -8.88 -4.07
N ALA A 38 -1.43 -8.85 -3.02
CA ALA A 38 -1.87 -8.37 -1.71
C ALA A 38 -2.16 -6.86 -1.82
N HIS A 39 -3.44 -6.51 -1.81
CA HIS A 39 -3.90 -5.13 -1.75
C HIS A 39 -4.02 -4.71 -0.27
N ALA A 40 -3.87 -3.42 0.00
CA ALA A 40 -3.90 -2.89 1.35
C ALA A 40 -5.32 -2.85 1.93
N ILE A 41 -6.32 -2.68 1.06
CA ILE A 41 -7.75 -2.61 1.38
C ILE A 41 -8.48 -3.90 0.96
N SER A 42 -9.51 -4.27 1.74
CA SER A 42 -10.41 -5.39 1.42
C SER A 42 -11.04 -5.32 0.03
N GLU A 43 -11.25 -6.49 -0.57
CA GLU A 43 -11.83 -6.61 -1.92
C GLU A 43 -13.24 -6.01 -2.02
N SER A 44 -14.04 -6.11 -0.95
CA SER A 44 -15.40 -5.59 -0.91
C SER A 44 -15.45 -4.05 -0.98
N LEU A 45 -14.57 -3.35 -0.26
CA LEU A 45 -14.49 -1.88 -0.32
C LEU A 45 -13.85 -1.40 -1.62
N ARG A 46 -12.84 -2.12 -2.13
CA ARG A 46 -12.26 -1.87 -3.45
C ARG A 46 -13.29 -1.96 -4.56
N ALA A 47 -14.11 -3.01 -4.57
CA ALA A 47 -15.16 -3.17 -5.57
C ALA A 47 -16.18 -2.02 -5.54
N GLN A 48 -16.48 -1.47 -4.37
CA GLN A 48 -17.36 -0.31 -4.21
C GLN A 48 -16.71 1.02 -4.65
N ALA A 49 -15.39 1.11 -4.57
CA ALA A 49 -14.64 2.29 -4.99
C ALA A 49 -14.43 2.38 -6.50
N GLU A 50 -14.80 1.33 -7.27
CA GLU A 50 -14.68 1.31 -8.72
C GLU A 50 -15.94 1.85 -9.43
N PRO A 51 -15.79 2.68 -10.47
CA PRO A 51 -14.54 3.19 -11.01
C PRO A 51 -13.87 4.20 -10.07
N SER A 52 -12.53 4.14 -9.97
CA SER A 52 -11.77 5.08 -9.12
C SER A 52 -12.11 6.56 -9.39
N LEU A 53 -12.28 7.34 -8.32
CA LEU A 53 -12.50 8.80 -8.40
C LEU A 53 -11.15 9.53 -8.30
N PRO A 54 -10.74 10.31 -9.32
CA PRO A 54 -9.53 11.11 -9.22
C PRO A 54 -9.61 12.11 -8.07
N PHE A 55 -8.57 12.15 -7.21
CA PHE A 55 -8.56 13.04 -6.05
C PHE A 55 -8.74 14.52 -6.41
N ALA A 56 -8.22 14.96 -7.57
CA ALA A 56 -8.39 16.33 -8.04
C ALA A 56 -9.87 16.72 -8.24
N GLN A 57 -10.70 15.79 -8.73
CA GLN A 57 -12.14 16.02 -8.88
C GLN A 57 -12.84 16.06 -7.52
N LEU A 58 -12.50 15.11 -6.64
CA LEU A 58 -13.02 15.08 -5.27
C LEU A 58 -12.69 16.37 -4.53
N ARG A 59 -11.45 16.87 -4.64
CA ARG A 59 -11.01 18.13 -4.02
C ARG A 59 -11.74 19.34 -4.56
N ALA A 60 -12.04 19.38 -5.86
CA ALA A 60 -12.73 20.50 -6.47
C ALA A 60 -14.21 20.60 -6.03
N ASN A 61 -14.89 19.47 -5.82
CA ASN A 61 -16.29 19.47 -5.39
C ASN A 61 -16.62 18.24 -4.52
N PRO A 62 -16.26 18.25 -3.21
CA PRO A 62 -16.50 17.10 -2.33
C PRO A 62 -17.98 16.76 -2.16
N GLU A 63 -18.84 17.79 -2.17
CA GLU A 63 -20.28 17.66 -1.97
C GLU A 63 -20.95 16.84 -3.09
N ALA A 64 -20.47 16.96 -4.33
CA ALA A 64 -21.01 16.21 -5.47
C ALA A 64 -20.74 14.70 -5.41
N TYR A 65 -19.84 14.26 -4.52
CA TYR A 65 -19.44 12.85 -4.41
C TYR A 65 -19.82 12.22 -3.07
N LYS A 66 -20.69 12.87 -2.27
CA LYS A 66 -21.19 12.31 -1.01
C LYS A 66 -21.67 10.87 -1.17
N ASP A 67 -21.41 10.07 -0.14
CA ASP A 67 -21.71 8.63 -0.02
C ASP A 67 -20.98 7.73 -1.04
N ARG A 68 -20.21 8.29 -1.97
CA ARG A 68 -19.35 7.50 -2.85
C ARG A 68 -18.17 6.93 -2.07
N THR A 69 -17.90 5.65 -2.24
CA THR A 69 -16.71 4.99 -1.68
C THR A 69 -15.47 5.39 -2.47
N VAL A 70 -14.40 5.73 -1.77
CA VAL A 70 -13.10 6.10 -2.33
C VAL A 70 -11.97 5.42 -1.57
N ILE A 71 -10.85 5.21 -2.26
CA ILE A 71 -9.59 4.78 -1.65
C ILE A 71 -8.58 5.89 -1.86
N LEU A 72 -8.15 6.50 -0.75
CA LEU A 72 -7.18 7.59 -0.74
C LEU A 72 -6.01 7.20 0.14
N GLY A 73 -4.80 7.62 -0.20
CA GLY A 73 -3.66 7.44 0.68
C GLY A 73 -2.73 8.63 0.66
N GLY A 74 -1.77 8.58 1.57
CA GLY A 74 -0.90 9.71 1.81
C GLY A 74 -0.06 9.57 3.06
N GLU A 75 0.42 10.72 3.51
CA GLU A 75 1.22 10.85 4.72
C GLU A 75 0.42 11.59 5.79
N ILE A 76 0.43 11.08 7.02
CA ILE A 76 -0.25 11.72 8.15
C ILE A 76 0.47 13.03 8.50
N LEU A 77 -0.29 14.12 8.56
CA LEU A 77 0.18 15.44 8.99
C LEU A 77 -0.16 15.69 10.45
N HIS A 78 -1.35 15.24 10.86
CA HIS A 78 -1.85 15.36 12.21
C HIS A 78 -2.85 14.26 12.54
N THR A 79 -2.87 13.84 13.81
CA THR A 79 -3.77 12.83 14.36
C THR A 79 -4.35 13.37 15.65
N GLU A 80 -5.67 13.34 15.76
CA GLU A 80 -6.40 13.90 16.89
C GLU A 80 -7.52 12.95 17.31
N ASN A 81 -7.50 12.49 18.56
CA ASN A 81 -8.60 11.69 19.10
C ASN A 81 -9.73 12.63 19.57
N LEU A 82 -10.91 12.40 19.04
CA LEU A 82 -12.15 13.08 19.38
C LEU A 82 -13.03 12.15 20.21
N GLN A 83 -14.13 12.66 20.77
CA GLN A 83 -15.12 11.81 21.45
C GLN A 83 -15.75 10.76 20.52
N GLN A 84 -15.81 11.04 19.22
CA GLN A 84 -16.50 10.22 18.22
C GLN A 84 -15.55 9.29 17.43
N GLY A 85 -14.27 9.23 17.81
CA GLY A 85 -13.25 8.45 17.10
C GLY A 85 -11.96 9.23 16.86
N THR A 86 -11.27 8.97 15.76
CA THR A 86 -10.00 9.62 15.44
C THR A 86 -10.08 10.40 14.14
N ARG A 87 -9.65 11.65 14.19
CA ARG A 87 -9.50 12.53 13.02
C ARG A 87 -8.05 12.49 12.54
N LEU A 88 -7.88 12.17 11.27
CA LEU A 88 -6.61 12.19 10.57
C LEU A 88 -6.61 13.30 9.53
N GLU A 89 -5.60 14.17 9.61
CA GLU A 89 -5.27 15.08 8.53
C GLU A 89 -4.16 14.46 7.68
N VAL A 90 -4.42 14.27 6.39
CA VAL A 90 -3.56 13.48 5.51
C VAL A 90 -3.14 14.31 4.29
N LEU A 91 -1.84 14.30 3.99
CA LEU A 91 -1.30 14.83 2.75
C LEU A 91 -1.45 13.78 1.66
N GLN A 92 -2.33 14.01 0.71
CA GLN A 92 -2.64 13.04 -0.33
C GLN A 92 -1.43 12.78 -1.23
N ARG A 93 -1.15 11.50 -1.47
CA ARG A 93 -0.18 11.01 -2.44
C ARG A 93 -0.87 10.05 -3.40
N ALA A 94 -0.41 10.01 -4.64
CA ALA A 94 -0.84 8.98 -5.58
C ALA A 94 -0.55 7.59 -4.99
N LEU A 95 -1.43 6.64 -5.28
CA LEU A 95 -1.28 5.25 -4.87
C LEU A 95 -0.64 4.45 -6.02
N ASP A 96 0.20 3.48 -5.67
CA ASP A 96 0.70 2.50 -6.63
C ASP A 96 -0.29 1.33 -6.82
N ARG A 97 0.15 0.32 -7.56
CA ARG A 97 -0.66 -0.88 -7.87
C ARG A 97 -1.00 -1.74 -6.66
N THR A 98 -0.29 -1.53 -5.55
CA THR A 98 -0.54 -2.20 -4.25
C THR A 98 -1.28 -1.29 -3.27
N GLU A 99 -1.77 -0.15 -3.77
CA GLU A 99 -2.43 0.90 -3.00
C GLU A 99 -1.50 1.61 -2.01
N ALA A 100 -0.18 1.47 -2.18
CA ALA A 100 0.81 2.14 -1.34
C ALA A 100 1.00 3.60 -1.78
N PRO A 101 1.06 4.56 -0.84
CA PRO A 101 1.43 5.94 -1.17
C PRO A 101 2.83 6.02 -1.78
N VAL A 102 2.91 6.54 -3.01
CA VAL A 102 4.18 6.73 -3.72
C VAL A 102 5.01 7.82 -3.01
N GLN A 103 6.29 7.52 -2.78
CA GLN A 103 7.24 8.44 -2.17
C GLN A 103 7.77 9.43 -3.22
N THR A 104 7.06 10.54 -3.39
CA THR A 104 7.46 11.68 -4.23
C THR A 104 7.16 12.98 -3.51
N ASP A 105 7.65 14.11 -4.02
CA ASP A 105 7.26 15.43 -3.51
C ASP A 105 5.90 15.90 -4.03
N ALA A 106 5.36 15.27 -5.10
CA ALA A 106 4.05 15.62 -5.65
C ALA A 106 2.91 15.26 -4.69
N THR A 107 1.98 16.21 -4.48
CA THR A 107 0.80 16.03 -3.64
C THR A 107 -0.46 16.44 -4.39
N GLY A 108 -1.59 15.81 -4.08
CA GLY A 108 -2.89 16.29 -4.57
C GLY A 108 -3.54 17.36 -3.68
N GLY A 109 -2.96 17.61 -2.50
CA GLY A 109 -3.51 18.47 -1.44
C GLY A 109 -3.79 17.71 -0.15
N ARG A 110 -4.58 18.30 0.74
CA ARG A 110 -4.94 17.73 2.04
C ARG A 110 -6.38 17.22 2.03
N PHE A 111 -6.63 16.12 2.73
CA PHE A 111 -7.98 15.66 3.06
C PHE A 111 -8.07 15.29 4.53
N MET A 112 -9.30 15.21 5.02
CA MET A 112 -9.60 14.83 6.40
C MET A 112 -10.30 13.47 6.39
N ALA A 113 -9.90 12.57 7.29
CA ALA A 113 -10.56 11.30 7.50
C ALA A 113 -11.04 11.17 8.95
N ILE A 114 -12.26 10.66 9.13
CA ILE A 114 -12.82 10.36 10.45
C ILE A 114 -12.96 8.85 10.59
N CYS A 115 -12.10 8.26 11.41
CA CYS A 115 -12.15 6.85 11.78
C CYS A 115 -13.05 6.71 13.02
N PRO A 116 -14.00 5.75 13.07
CA PRO A 116 -14.83 5.53 14.26
C PRO A 116 -14.02 4.96 15.43
N GLU A 117 -12.88 4.34 15.15
CA GLU A 117 -12.01 3.72 16.14
C GLU A 117 -10.99 4.70 16.73
N TYR A 118 -10.50 4.36 17.93
CA TYR A 118 -9.34 5.03 18.52
C TYR A 118 -8.06 4.56 17.81
N LEU A 119 -7.36 5.50 17.19
CA LEU A 119 -6.03 5.28 16.62
C LEU A 119 -5.02 6.03 17.49
N ASP A 120 -4.03 5.30 18.02
CA ASP A 120 -3.00 5.87 18.89
C ASP A 120 -2.13 6.87 18.12
N PRO A 121 -2.04 8.16 18.53
CA PRO A 121 -1.21 9.17 17.86
C PRO A 121 0.28 8.85 17.84
N ALA A 122 0.80 8.02 18.74
CA ALA A 122 2.18 7.57 18.72
C ALA A 122 2.43 6.53 17.61
N VAL A 123 1.41 5.73 17.27
CA VAL A 123 1.46 4.73 16.19
C VAL A 123 1.13 5.40 14.85
N TYR A 124 0.00 6.09 14.78
CA TYR A 124 -0.46 6.91 13.65
C TYR A 124 0.13 8.32 13.76
N ALA A 125 1.45 8.38 13.96
CA ALA A 125 2.18 9.62 14.10
C ALA A 125 2.31 10.37 12.76
N ARG A 126 2.67 11.65 12.86
CA ARG A 126 3.09 12.45 11.70
C ARG A 126 4.19 11.75 10.91
N GLY A 127 4.11 11.81 9.59
CA GLY A 127 5.08 11.19 8.68
C GLY A 127 4.78 9.71 8.37
N ARG A 128 3.79 9.10 9.01
CA ARG A 128 3.38 7.73 8.69
C ARG A 128 2.58 7.70 7.40
N ARG A 129 2.87 6.70 6.56
CA ARG A 129 2.13 6.45 5.32
C ARG A 129 0.92 5.57 5.60
N ILE A 130 -0.22 5.96 5.07
CA ILE A 130 -1.48 5.23 5.23
C ILE A 130 -2.26 5.19 3.92
N THR A 131 -3.12 4.18 3.83
CA THR A 131 -4.17 4.08 2.81
C THR A 131 -5.50 3.93 3.56
N ILE A 132 -6.51 4.69 3.16
CA ILE A 132 -7.83 4.74 3.77
C ILE A 132 -8.87 4.43 2.70
N ALA A 133 -9.79 3.53 3.02
CA ALA A 133 -11.01 3.33 2.27
C ALA A 133 -12.21 3.80 3.09
N GLY A 134 -13.14 4.49 2.44
CA GLY A 134 -14.37 4.95 3.07
C GLY A 134 -15.21 5.81 2.16
N ARG A 135 -16.33 6.29 2.70
CA ARG A 135 -17.31 7.12 1.99
C ARG A 135 -16.97 8.59 2.10
N VAL A 136 -17.22 9.34 1.04
CA VAL A 136 -17.15 10.80 1.07
C VAL A 136 -18.30 11.34 1.92
N LEU A 137 -17.95 12.14 2.93
CA LEU A 137 -18.91 12.80 3.83
C LEU A 137 -19.22 14.24 3.38
N GLY A 138 -18.49 14.74 2.39
CA GLY A 138 -18.59 16.10 1.87
C GLY A 138 -17.31 16.88 2.16
N SER A 139 -17.47 18.08 2.69
CA SER A 139 -16.37 18.99 3.00
C SER A 139 -16.23 19.26 4.50
N TYR A 140 -15.00 19.54 4.92
CA TYR A 140 -14.68 20.05 6.25
C TYR A 140 -13.91 21.35 6.10
N THR A 141 -14.36 22.40 6.77
CA THR A 141 -13.66 23.69 6.77
C THR A 141 -12.76 23.75 7.98
N GLY A 142 -11.46 23.91 7.73
CA GLY A 142 -10.43 24.01 8.77
C GLY A 142 -9.40 25.07 8.43
N LYS A 143 -8.25 25.00 9.10
CA LYS A 143 -7.14 25.94 8.86
C LYS A 143 -5.85 25.19 8.56
N VAL A 144 -5.10 25.72 7.59
CA VAL A 144 -3.69 25.40 7.39
C VAL A 144 -2.88 26.62 7.82
N GLY A 145 -2.32 26.57 9.02
CA GLY A 145 -1.77 27.77 9.66
C GLY A 145 -2.90 28.77 9.92
N GLU A 146 -2.84 29.95 9.31
CA GLU A 146 -3.86 30.99 9.45
C GLU A 146 -4.88 31.01 8.29
N VAL A 147 -4.63 30.25 7.23
CA VAL A 147 -5.45 30.24 6.01
C VAL A 147 -6.58 29.24 6.16
N GLU A 148 -7.81 29.68 5.88
CA GLU A 148 -8.97 28.80 5.79
C GLU A 148 -8.83 27.85 4.61
N TYR A 149 -9.09 26.56 4.84
CA TYR A 149 -8.92 25.51 3.85
C TYR A 149 -10.11 24.56 3.90
N ILE A 150 -10.66 24.24 2.73
CA ILE A 150 -11.76 23.30 2.56
C ILE A 150 -11.18 21.94 2.21
N TYR A 151 -11.27 21.01 3.15
CA TYR A 151 -10.83 19.64 3.02
C TYR A 151 -11.96 18.78 2.46
N PRO A 152 -11.69 17.88 1.50
CA PRO A 152 -12.52 16.70 1.33
C PRO A 152 -12.55 15.93 2.65
N LEU A 153 -13.75 15.58 3.10
CA LEU A 153 -13.98 14.79 4.30
C LEU A 153 -14.43 13.40 3.88
N ILE A 154 -13.75 12.37 4.37
CA ILE A 154 -14.13 10.97 4.17
C ILE A 154 -14.31 10.27 5.52
N SER A 155 -15.15 9.24 5.55
CA SER A 155 -15.09 8.24 6.61
C SER A 155 -13.86 7.37 6.42
N CYS A 156 -13.47 6.71 7.49
CA CYS A 156 -12.38 5.75 7.51
C CYS A 156 -12.98 4.42 7.97
N GLU A 157 -13.47 3.65 7.00
CA GLU A 157 -14.06 2.33 7.22
C GLU A 157 -12.96 1.27 7.32
N GLU A 158 -11.88 1.45 6.55
CA GLU A 158 -10.68 0.64 6.63
C GLU A 158 -9.45 1.54 6.50
N VAL A 159 -8.45 1.31 7.35
CA VAL A 159 -7.17 2.02 7.30
C VAL A 159 -6.02 1.02 7.33
N HIS A 160 -5.13 1.14 6.36
CA HIS A 160 -3.89 0.39 6.29
C HIS A 160 -2.71 1.29 6.66
N LEU A 161 -1.94 0.88 7.68
CA LEU A 161 -0.75 1.58 8.12
C LEU A 161 0.51 0.90 7.56
N TRP A 162 1.20 1.59 6.66
CA TRP A 162 2.39 1.03 6.03
C TRP A 162 3.58 0.98 7.01
N PRO A 163 4.44 -0.06 6.90
CA PRO A 163 5.67 -0.14 7.67
C PRO A 163 6.59 1.03 7.32
N ARG A 164 7.40 1.45 8.30
CA ARG A 164 8.44 2.45 8.08
C ARG A 164 9.45 1.86 7.09
N THR A 165 9.78 2.60 6.05
CA THR A 165 10.89 2.24 5.17
C THR A 165 12.15 2.45 5.99
N VAL A 166 12.69 1.38 6.54
CA VAL A 166 14.03 1.42 7.13
C VAL A 166 14.96 1.61 5.94
N ALA A 167 15.67 2.74 5.88
CA ALA A 167 16.78 2.85 4.96
C ALA A 167 17.76 1.75 5.38
N VAL A 168 17.76 0.63 4.66
CA VAL A 168 18.80 -0.37 4.80
C VAL A 168 20.04 0.32 4.29
N THR A 169 20.84 0.90 5.19
CA THR A 169 22.21 1.26 4.86
C THR A 169 22.82 -0.02 4.32
N PRO A 170 23.22 -0.07 3.03
CA PRO A 170 23.85 -1.28 2.51
C PRO A 170 25.02 -1.59 3.46
N PRO A 171 25.19 -2.84 3.91
CA PRO A 171 26.34 -3.19 4.73
C PRO A 171 27.57 -2.69 3.99
N TYR A 172 28.44 -1.95 4.69
CA TYR A 172 29.69 -1.46 4.15
C TYR A 172 30.34 -2.63 3.41
N TYR A 173 30.40 -2.53 2.08
CA TYR A 173 31.06 -3.55 1.28
C TYR A 173 32.55 -3.38 1.58
N TYR A 174 33.06 -4.20 2.51
CA TYR A 174 34.48 -4.28 2.76
C TYR A 174 35.09 -4.93 1.53
N ASP A 175 35.56 -4.11 0.60
CA ASP A 175 36.34 -4.57 -0.54
C ASP A 175 37.70 -5.04 0.00
N PRO A 176 38.02 -6.35 -0.01
CA PRO A 176 39.26 -6.87 0.57
C PRO A 176 40.52 -6.45 -0.21
N TRP A 177 40.36 -5.79 -1.36
CA TRP A 177 41.42 -5.44 -2.30
C TRP A 177 41.69 -3.93 -2.35
N TYR A 178 40.87 -3.11 -1.71
CA TYR A 178 41.07 -1.67 -1.60
C TYR A 178 42.00 -1.35 -0.41
N TRP A 179 43.30 -1.59 -0.59
CA TRP A 179 44.34 -1.11 0.31
C TRP A 179 44.67 0.35 -0.04
N PRO A 180 44.33 1.36 0.79
CA PRO A 180 44.72 2.73 0.53
C PRO A 180 46.25 2.86 0.58
N PRO A 181 46.90 3.48 -0.43
CA PRO A 181 48.34 3.67 -0.41
C PRO A 181 48.78 4.68 0.66
N HIS A 182 49.21 4.14 1.81
CA HIS A 182 50.33 4.61 2.65
C HIS A 182 50.16 5.92 3.48
N PRO A 183 51.11 6.27 4.38
CA PRO A 183 50.90 6.03 5.80
C PRO A 183 51.37 7.21 6.66
N TYR A 184 50.49 8.04 7.20
CA TYR A 184 50.88 8.96 8.28
C TYR A 184 49.79 9.06 9.34
N ILE A 185 49.90 8.12 10.28
CA ILE A 185 49.41 8.26 11.65
C ILE A 185 50.16 9.42 12.29
N PHE A 186 49.53 10.59 12.39
CA PHE A 186 49.91 11.60 13.37
C PHE A 186 48.65 12.16 14.03
N TRP A 187 48.41 11.65 15.24
CA TRP A 187 47.92 12.41 16.40
C TRP A 187 46.71 13.34 16.20
N ARG A 188 45.52 12.85 16.57
CA ARG A 188 44.47 13.70 17.15
C ARG A 188 43.91 13.06 18.42
N PRO A 189 44.30 13.54 19.62
CA PRO A 189 43.72 13.08 20.87
C PRO A 189 42.31 13.68 21.02
N TYR A 190 41.33 12.79 21.20
CA TYR A 190 40.03 13.02 21.84
C TYR A 190 39.41 14.43 21.72
N ALA A 191 38.65 14.67 20.65
CA ALA A 191 37.59 15.66 20.69
C ALA A 191 36.30 14.99 21.19
N ARG A 192 36.08 15.16 22.49
CA ARG A 192 34.88 14.86 23.28
C ARG A 192 33.61 15.33 22.55
N TRP A 193 32.71 14.40 22.21
CA TRP A 193 31.35 14.73 21.77
C TRP A 193 30.57 15.36 22.94
N PRO A 194 29.93 16.54 22.76
CA PRO A 194 28.99 17.05 23.75
C PRO A 194 27.66 16.31 23.59
N TYR A 195 27.28 15.57 24.63
CA TYR A 195 25.91 15.10 24.83
C TYR A 195 24.98 16.32 24.91
N TYR A 196 23.99 16.39 24.01
CA TYR A 196 22.82 17.24 24.23
C TYR A 196 21.58 16.36 24.34
N TRP A 197 20.95 16.49 25.50
CA TRP A 197 19.71 15.85 25.92
C TRP A 197 18.53 16.60 25.32
N TYR A 198 17.47 15.86 24.97
CA TYR A 198 16.16 16.39 24.62
C TYR A 198 15.45 16.92 25.87
N TRP A 199 14.85 18.11 25.73
CA TRP A 199 13.63 18.51 26.43
C TRP A 199 12.67 19.03 25.36
#